data_AF-A0A6M1L1Z8-F1
#
_entry.id   AF-A0A6M1L1Z8-F1
#
_cell.length_a   1.000
_cell.length_b   1.000
_cell.length_c   1.000
_cell.angle_alpha   90.00
_cell.angle_beta   90.00
_cell.angle_gamma   90.00
#
_symmetry.space_group_name_H-M   'P 1'
#
loop_
_entity.id
_entity.type
_entity.pdbx_description
1 polymer ?
#
loop_
_entity_poly.entity_id
_entity_poly.type
_entity_poly.pdbx_seq_one_letter_code
_entity_poly.pdbx_strand_id
1 'polypeptide(L)'
;MDRIVVPNRKPQHVLVFLLCTLLMLCGCTSSTVEDSGEGIPKPESPILSDDSLRAILLDSWVSDGQSGYFIDGAWDEASSPFSIYDTWWNIVELERRGGSLSSLQAGSVERWIVSAAAGQKRASELPPIAQISYAVKISEKIGIEIDPVRIEQGLRSLYRDGMYAASKDSEANWGSTSLAVEVLATVDLPVPPSVVDNIRMVIEQPVVDRKSAVSVLLPALEAAVALGPDMLSARIEEERLSQIDGVLGRHRDPAWLGAKAALSRIAKNLHGEIRPLSDEDCTEIINPAGFVQFEPGRPSDAQLNFYAASLGCKVKGASTPPHSPAGWPSPTAVATSIRATIAGLRLAEMLDLPLEGYQRLVSKTFDTEWLPAYQAQPREPSFTSSLAEMRLRLLLSIVGHGRQALIEAAVEGPPSSYNDDVSRLVLGLSKMHRSEEPGFPLAEPESDAEPSSIFGAAIEEIRFRAGLSEDSHTVALEAIERLRLPDGTYRMGLGAESAEASMTASALALWISGVKWDPETWATLGFCSPAGCRELSLDTKAEKKLSLTVLALYRSCQVPGCGGFFPLVI
;
A
#
# COMPACT_ATOMS: atom_id res chain seq x y z
N MET A 1 13.72 25.59 34.65
CA MET A 1 13.48 25.83 36.09
C MET A 1 12.09 26.42 36.21
N ASP A 2 11.06 25.80 36.76
CA ASP A 2 10.88 24.48 37.35
C ASP A 2 9.44 24.02 37.15
N ARG A 3 9.27 22.74 37.44
CA ARG A 3 8.23 21.77 37.05
C ARG A 3 7.04 21.70 38.03
N ILE A 4 5.90 21.22 37.49
CA ILE A 4 4.90 20.27 38.09
C ILE A 4 3.95 20.90 39.15
N VAL A 5 2.62 20.67 39.18
CA VAL A 5 1.87 19.42 39.46
C VAL A 5 0.42 19.51 38.93
N VAL A 6 -0.07 18.45 38.29
CA VAL A 6 -1.49 18.10 38.12
C VAL A 6 -1.94 17.23 39.31
N PRO A 7 -3.21 17.33 39.75
CA PRO A 7 -3.89 16.08 40.06
C PRO A 7 -5.30 15.97 39.47
N ASN A 8 -5.42 14.89 38.71
CA ASN A 8 -6.55 14.03 38.42
C ASN A 8 -7.59 13.92 39.56
N ARG A 9 -8.89 13.89 39.23
CA ARG A 9 -9.93 13.12 39.96
C ARG A 9 -11.23 12.99 39.15
N LYS A 10 -11.49 11.76 38.68
CA LYS A 10 -12.85 11.23 38.43
C LYS A 10 -13.62 11.11 39.76
N PRO A 11 -14.95 11.05 39.70
CA PRO A 11 -15.72 10.18 40.56
C PRO A 11 -16.46 9.10 39.75
N GLN A 12 -16.24 7.85 40.15
CA GLN A 12 -17.17 6.72 39.98
C GLN A 12 -18.17 6.76 41.14
N HIS A 13 -19.46 6.48 40.87
CA HIS A 13 -20.40 5.83 41.80
C HIS A 13 -21.45 5.07 40.96
N VAL A 14 -21.44 3.72 40.93
CA VAL A 14 -22.13 2.75 41.82
C VAL A 14 -23.61 2.57 41.38
N LEU A 15 -24.03 1.51 40.69
CA LEU A 15 -24.10 0.06 40.99
C LEU A 15 -25.14 -0.28 42.09
N VAL A 16 -26.07 -1.20 41.79
CA VAL A 16 -26.61 -2.30 42.66
C VAL A 16 -27.95 -2.80 42.09
N PHE A 17 -28.00 -4.06 41.61
CA PHE A 17 -28.66 -5.14 42.36
C PHE A 17 -28.14 -6.55 41.98
N LEU A 18 -27.70 -7.28 43.02
CA LEU A 18 -27.25 -8.69 43.07
C LEU A 18 -28.45 -9.67 42.95
N LEU A 19 -28.36 -10.88 42.36
CA LEU A 19 -27.65 -12.14 42.71
C LEU A 19 -28.40 -13.05 43.72
N CYS A 20 -28.32 -14.37 43.46
CA CYS A 20 -28.58 -15.56 44.31
C CYS A 20 -29.97 -16.24 44.29
N THR A 21 -30.06 -17.43 43.67
CA THR A 21 -30.08 -18.74 44.38
C THR A 21 -29.98 -19.89 43.35
N LEU A 22 -28.89 -20.67 43.27
CA LEU A 22 -28.54 -21.88 44.04
C LEU A 22 -29.37 -23.13 43.68
N LEU A 23 -28.73 -24.10 43.02
CA LEU A 23 -28.94 -25.54 43.22
C LEU A 23 -27.71 -26.31 42.71
N MET A 24 -26.82 -26.65 43.65
CA MET A 24 -25.97 -27.84 43.55
C MET A 24 -26.84 -29.08 43.70
N LEU A 25 -26.49 -30.18 43.03
CA LEU A 25 -26.48 -31.51 43.67
C LEU A 25 -25.60 -32.48 42.86
N CYS A 26 -24.87 -33.29 43.62
CA CYS A 26 -23.90 -34.30 43.22
C CYS A 26 -24.47 -35.36 42.27
N GLY A 27 -23.59 -35.85 41.39
CA GLY A 27 -23.79 -37.07 40.61
C GLY A 27 -22.44 -37.65 40.19
N CYS A 28 -21.73 -38.28 41.13
CA CYS A 28 -20.64 -39.18 40.80
C CYS A 28 -21.23 -40.38 40.03
N THR A 29 -20.93 -40.47 38.73
CA THR A 29 -20.93 -41.76 38.02
C THR A 29 -19.72 -41.80 37.11
N SER A 30 -18.85 -42.74 37.41
CA SER A 30 -17.80 -43.26 36.55
C SER A 30 -18.44 -43.87 35.30
N SER A 31 -18.26 -43.24 34.15
CA SER A 31 -18.35 -43.89 32.85
C SER A 31 -17.03 -43.70 32.14
N THR A 32 -16.25 -44.77 32.10
CA THR A 32 -15.26 -45.06 31.07
C THR A 32 -15.89 -44.81 29.71
N VAL A 33 -15.57 -43.68 29.10
CA VAL A 33 -15.77 -43.47 27.66
C VAL A 33 -14.43 -43.82 27.02
N GLU A 34 -14.48 -44.91 26.26
CA GLU A 34 -13.42 -45.36 25.38
C GLU A 34 -12.95 -44.21 24.50
N ASP A 35 -11.65 -43.95 24.63
CA ASP A 35 -10.67 -43.69 23.58
C ASP A 35 -11.18 -43.92 22.14
N SER A 36 -12.04 -43.03 21.64
CA SER A 36 -12.20 -42.80 20.21
C SER A 36 -11.47 -41.50 19.90
N GLY A 37 -10.21 -41.63 19.52
CA GLY A 37 -9.36 -40.54 19.06
C GLY A 37 -9.96 -39.83 17.86
N GLU A 38 -10.84 -38.86 18.12
CA GLU A 38 -10.95 -37.67 17.28
C GLU A 38 -9.70 -36.85 17.56
N GLY A 39 -8.63 -37.15 16.80
CA GLY A 39 -7.50 -36.26 16.72
C GLY A 39 -8.03 -34.88 16.36
N ILE A 40 -7.89 -33.93 17.28
CA ILE A 40 -7.96 -32.50 16.96
C ILE A 40 -7.13 -32.37 15.69
N PRO A 41 -7.71 -31.93 14.54
CA PRO A 41 -6.96 -31.83 13.31
C PRO A 41 -5.74 -30.99 13.63
N LYS A 42 -4.55 -31.61 13.52
CA LYS A 42 -3.29 -30.86 13.62
C LYS A 42 -3.46 -29.69 12.65
N PRO A 43 -3.27 -28.44 13.10
CA PRO A 43 -3.28 -27.33 12.17
C PRO A 43 -2.28 -27.67 11.08
N GLU A 44 -2.73 -27.78 9.85
CA GLU A 44 -1.85 -28.00 8.70
C GLU A 44 -0.80 -26.90 8.76
N SER A 45 0.46 -27.30 8.96
CA SER A 45 1.58 -26.36 9.10
C SER A 45 1.57 -25.38 7.92
N PRO A 46 1.65 -24.07 8.15
CA PRO A 46 1.53 -23.08 7.10
C PRO A 46 2.81 -23.06 6.28
N ILE A 47 2.92 -23.96 5.31
CA ILE A 47 3.97 -23.92 4.31
C ILE A 47 3.37 -23.19 3.10
N LEU A 48 3.63 -21.88 3.01
CA LEU A 48 3.49 -21.20 1.72
C LEU A 48 4.44 -21.91 0.77
N SER A 49 3.89 -22.71 -0.15
CA SER A 49 4.67 -23.44 -1.14
C SER A 49 5.58 -22.50 -1.93
N ASP A 50 6.64 -23.04 -2.52
CA ASP A 50 7.55 -22.23 -3.36
C ASP A 50 6.78 -21.58 -4.51
N ASP A 51 5.76 -22.25 -5.06
CA ASP A 51 4.87 -21.68 -6.08
C ASP A 51 4.06 -20.50 -5.54
N SER A 52 3.55 -20.60 -4.31
CA SER A 52 2.85 -19.48 -3.65
C SER A 52 3.77 -18.28 -3.44
N LEU A 53 5.03 -18.52 -3.03
CA LEU A 53 6.00 -17.44 -2.86
C LEU A 53 6.43 -16.81 -4.19
N ARG A 54 6.62 -17.62 -5.25
CA ARG A 54 6.88 -17.10 -6.60
C ARG A 54 5.75 -16.22 -7.09
N ALA A 55 4.50 -16.61 -6.85
CA ALA A 55 3.34 -15.80 -7.19
C ALA A 55 3.30 -14.49 -6.39
N ILE A 56 3.57 -14.53 -5.07
CA ILE A 56 3.68 -13.33 -4.23
C ILE A 56 4.76 -12.38 -4.75
N LEU A 57 5.95 -12.88 -5.08
CA LEU A 57 7.03 -12.06 -5.64
C LEU A 57 6.67 -11.46 -6.99
N LEU A 58 5.99 -12.22 -7.84
CA LEU A 58 5.53 -11.74 -9.14
C LEU A 58 4.59 -10.54 -9.01
N ASP A 59 3.62 -10.63 -8.09
CA ASP A 59 2.67 -9.54 -7.87
C ASP A 59 3.26 -8.36 -7.08
N SER A 60 4.29 -8.62 -6.28
CA SER A 60 5.04 -7.58 -5.59
C SER A 60 6.05 -6.86 -6.49
N TRP A 61 6.48 -7.45 -7.61
CA TRP A 61 7.46 -6.86 -8.51
C TRP A 61 6.83 -5.78 -9.39
N VAL A 62 7.33 -4.56 -9.25
CA VAL A 62 6.90 -3.38 -10.01
C VAL A 62 8.00 -2.99 -10.98
N SER A 63 7.69 -2.83 -12.27
CA SER A 63 8.66 -2.40 -13.28
C SER A 63 8.01 -1.80 -14.52
N ASP A 64 8.71 -0.89 -15.19
CA ASP A 64 8.41 -0.40 -16.55
C ASP A 64 9.44 -0.91 -17.59
N GLY A 65 10.29 -1.87 -17.21
CA GLY A 65 11.42 -2.37 -18.01
C GLY A 65 12.67 -1.47 -18.00
N GLN A 66 12.58 -0.28 -17.41
CA GLN A 66 13.70 0.64 -17.22
C GLN A 66 14.12 0.76 -15.76
N SER A 67 13.16 0.75 -14.84
CA SER A 67 13.35 0.76 -13.40
C SER A 67 12.52 -0.39 -12.79
N GLY A 68 12.83 -0.81 -11.57
CA GLY A 68 12.05 -1.84 -10.90
C GLY A 68 12.36 -2.01 -9.42
N TYR A 69 11.36 -2.42 -8.66
CA TYR A 69 11.42 -2.57 -7.20
C TYR A 69 10.31 -3.50 -6.72
N PHE A 70 10.40 -3.98 -5.47
CA PHE A 70 9.31 -4.73 -4.85
C PHE A 70 8.48 -3.86 -3.91
N ILE A 71 7.20 -4.21 -3.75
CA ILE A 71 6.30 -3.62 -2.76
C ILE A 71 5.68 -4.68 -1.85
N ASP A 72 5.41 -4.31 -0.60
CA ASP A 72 4.72 -5.16 0.37
C ASP A 72 3.20 -5.13 0.19
N GLY A 73 2.51 -6.19 0.61
CA GLY A 73 1.05 -6.25 0.62
C GLY A 73 0.38 -6.49 -0.74
N ALA A 74 1.15 -6.74 -1.82
CA ALA A 74 0.57 -6.95 -3.15
C ALA A 74 -0.42 -8.14 -3.23
N TRP A 75 -0.28 -9.08 -2.30
CA TRP A 75 -1.14 -10.26 -2.16
C TRP A 75 -2.25 -10.08 -1.10
N ASP A 76 -2.34 -8.93 -0.42
CA ASP A 76 -3.29 -8.70 0.66
C ASP A 76 -4.67 -8.23 0.16
N GLU A 77 -5.66 -9.11 0.32
CA GLU A 77 -7.07 -8.86 -0.01
C GLU A 77 -7.69 -7.73 0.83
N ALA A 78 -7.27 -7.58 2.08
CA ALA A 78 -7.81 -6.62 3.03
C ALA A 78 -7.18 -5.23 2.87
N SER A 79 -5.89 -5.14 2.52
CA SER A 79 -5.18 -3.86 2.34
C SER A 79 -4.22 -3.90 1.14
N SER A 80 -4.56 -3.17 0.07
CA SER A 80 -3.77 -3.20 -1.17
C SER A 80 -2.78 -2.04 -1.18
N PRO A 81 -1.51 -2.26 -1.57
CA PRO A 81 -0.55 -1.18 -1.80
C PRO A 81 -0.82 -0.43 -3.11
N PHE A 82 -1.70 -0.97 -3.96
CA PHE A 82 -2.04 -0.41 -5.26
C PHE A 82 -3.12 0.67 -5.14
N SER A 83 -2.96 1.71 -5.96
CA SER A 83 -3.90 2.82 -6.05
C SER A 83 -4.95 2.52 -7.10
N ILE A 84 -6.22 2.48 -6.68
CA ILE A 84 -7.33 2.31 -7.63
C ILE A 84 -7.43 3.47 -8.63
N TYR A 85 -7.06 4.68 -8.18
CA TYR A 85 -7.04 5.87 -9.03
C TYR A 85 -5.97 5.76 -10.11
N ASP A 86 -4.72 5.50 -9.70
CA ASP A 86 -3.60 5.42 -10.63
C ASP A 86 -3.78 4.23 -11.57
N THR A 87 -4.33 3.12 -11.08
CA THR A 87 -4.61 1.95 -11.92
C THR A 87 -5.60 2.28 -13.02
N TRP A 88 -6.73 2.92 -12.70
CA TRP A 88 -7.72 3.30 -13.72
C TRP A 88 -7.13 4.26 -14.76
N TRP A 89 -6.51 5.36 -14.34
CA TRP A 89 -6.04 6.38 -15.26
C TRP A 89 -4.87 5.91 -16.13
N ASN A 90 -4.01 5.02 -15.62
CA ASN A 90 -2.98 4.41 -16.45
C ASN A 90 -3.56 3.41 -17.45
N ILE A 91 -4.57 2.59 -17.10
CA ILE A 91 -5.28 1.72 -18.05
C ILE A 91 -5.82 2.54 -19.22
N VAL A 92 -6.56 3.61 -18.92
CA VAL A 92 -7.18 4.47 -19.93
C VAL A 92 -6.12 5.12 -20.84
N GLU A 93 -5.01 5.59 -20.25
CA GLU A 93 -3.93 6.20 -21.01
C GLU A 93 -3.14 5.19 -21.87
N LEU A 94 -2.95 3.96 -21.37
CA LEU A 94 -2.38 2.85 -22.14
C LEU A 94 -3.23 2.52 -23.36
N GLU A 95 -4.53 2.34 -23.18
CA GLU A 95 -5.47 2.06 -24.28
C GLU A 95 -5.48 3.19 -25.31
N ARG A 96 -5.49 4.45 -24.85
CA ARG A 96 -5.45 5.63 -25.75
C ARG A 96 -4.23 5.62 -26.67
N ARG A 97 -3.12 5.06 -26.23
CA ARG A 97 -1.87 4.94 -27.01
C ARG A 97 -1.75 3.62 -27.78
N GLY A 98 -2.77 2.76 -27.75
CA GLY A 98 -2.73 1.43 -28.37
C GLY A 98 -1.86 0.43 -27.61
N GLY A 99 -1.61 0.67 -26.32
CA GLY A 99 -0.89 -0.25 -25.44
C GLY A 99 -1.70 -1.50 -25.09
N SER A 100 -1.01 -2.53 -24.60
CA SER A 100 -1.63 -3.78 -24.16
C SER A 100 -1.82 -3.82 -22.64
N LEU A 101 -2.99 -4.26 -22.18
CA LEU A 101 -3.28 -4.54 -20.77
C LEU A 101 -2.79 -5.93 -20.32
N SER A 102 -2.15 -6.72 -21.19
CA SER A 102 -1.69 -8.09 -20.90
C SER A 102 -0.70 -8.20 -19.74
N SER A 103 -0.08 -7.08 -19.36
CA SER A 103 0.80 -7.01 -18.19
C SER A 103 0.04 -6.97 -16.86
N LEU A 104 -1.27 -6.62 -16.87
CA LEU A 104 -2.16 -6.74 -15.73
C LEU A 104 -2.81 -8.12 -15.74
N GLN A 105 -2.74 -8.82 -14.61
CA GLN A 105 -3.34 -10.15 -14.45
C GLN A 105 -4.66 -10.03 -13.71
N ALA A 106 -5.75 -10.51 -14.33
CA ALA A 106 -7.10 -10.44 -13.76
C ALA A 106 -7.15 -11.01 -12.34
N GLY A 107 -6.61 -12.22 -12.12
CA GLY A 107 -6.59 -12.85 -10.79
C GLY A 107 -5.78 -12.06 -9.75
N SER A 108 -4.75 -11.31 -10.17
CA SER A 108 -3.95 -10.49 -9.26
C SER A 108 -4.67 -9.21 -8.85
N VAL A 109 -5.37 -8.58 -9.79
CA VAL A 109 -6.19 -7.39 -9.52
C VAL A 109 -7.47 -7.74 -8.75
N GLU A 110 -8.08 -8.89 -9.05
CA GLU A 110 -9.33 -9.37 -8.45
C GLU A 110 -9.29 -9.38 -6.91
N ARG A 111 -8.17 -9.85 -6.35
CA ARG A 111 -7.96 -9.98 -4.89
C ARG A 111 -8.24 -8.71 -4.11
N TRP A 112 -8.01 -7.54 -4.70
CA TRP A 112 -8.26 -6.27 -4.02
C TRP A 112 -9.40 -5.45 -4.63
N ILE A 113 -9.70 -5.62 -5.92
CA ILE A 113 -10.73 -4.82 -6.62
C ILE A 113 -12.14 -5.17 -6.13
N VAL A 114 -12.40 -6.45 -5.82
CA VAL A 114 -13.73 -6.91 -5.35
C VAL A 114 -14.10 -6.25 -4.02
N SER A 115 -13.13 -6.12 -3.10
CA SER A 115 -13.31 -5.43 -1.83
C SER A 115 -13.55 -3.92 -2.01
N ALA A 116 -12.89 -3.30 -2.99
CA ALA A 116 -13.12 -1.90 -3.35
C ALA A 116 -14.51 -1.69 -3.96
N ALA A 117 -14.95 -2.60 -4.84
CA ALA A 117 -16.28 -2.58 -5.46
C ALA A 117 -17.43 -2.73 -4.45
N ALA A 118 -17.19 -3.42 -3.33
CA ALA A 118 -18.16 -3.53 -2.24
C ALA A 118 -18.24 -2.27 -1.34
N GLY A 119 -17.39 -1.26 -1.57
CA GLY A 119 -17.32 -0.06 -0.73
C GLY A 119 -16.78 -0.31 0.68
N GLN A 120 -16.08 -1.44 0.89
CA GLN A 120 -15.61 -1.89 2.20
C GLN A 120 -14.15 -1.49 2.48
N LYS A 121 -13.39 -1.09 1.46
CA LYS A 121 -11.93 -0.91 1.53
C LYS A 121 -11.51 0.53 1.19
N ARG A 122 -10.41 1.00 1.81
CA ARG A 122 -9.65 2.17 1.36
C ARG A 122 -8.55 1.70 0.40
N ALA A 123 -8.88 1.44 -0.86
CA ALA A 123 -7.91 1.15 -1.93
C ALA A 123 -7.26 2.44 -2.48
N SER A 124 -7.67 3.60 -1.94
CA SER A 124 -7.07 4.91 -2.13
C SER A 124 -7.66 5.89 -1.10
N GLU A 125 -7.19 7.14 -1.13
CA GLU A 125 -7.78 8.26 -0.39
C GLU A 125 -9.11 8.76 -0.98
N LEU A 126 -9.59 8.13 -2.06
CA LEU A 126 -10.83 8.53 -2.72
C LEU A 126 -12.06 8.26 -1.83
N PRO A 127 -13.14 9.03 -1.99
CA PRO A 127 -14.41 8.71 -1.34
C PRO A 127 -14.93 7.34 -1.81
N PRO A 128 -15.64 6.58 -0.95
CA PRO A 128 -16.17 5.26 -1.28
C PRO A 128 -16.89 5.17 -2.63
N ILE A 129 -17.71 6.15 -3.00
CA ILE A 129 -18.43 6.12 -4.28
C ILE A 129 -17.50 6.09 -5.50
N ALA A 130 -16.38 6.83 -5.44
CA ALA A 130 -15.40 6.88 -6.52
C ALA A 130 -14.57 5.60 -6.58
N GLN A 131 -14.29 4.98 -5.43
CA GLN A 131 -13.64 3.68 -5.38
C GLN A 131 -14.53 2.60 -6.01
N ILE A 132 -15.82 2.56 -5.69
CA ILE A 132 -16.77 1.64 -6.33
C ILE A 132 -16.79 1.86 -7.84
N SER A 133 -16.91 3.12 -8.29
CA SER A 133 -16.92 3.46 -9.73
C SER A 133 -15.67 2.99 -10.46
N TYR A 134 -14.48 3.29 -9.94
CA TYR A 134 -13.24 2.82 -10.56
C TYR A 134 -13.06 1.30 -10.47
N ALA A 135 -13.54 0.66 -9.39
CA ALA A 135 -13.46 -0.79 -9.27
C ALA A 135 -14.27 -1.50 -10.36
N VAL A 136 -15.49 -1.03 -10.62
CA VAL A 136 -16.34 -1.54 -11.70
C VAL A 136 -15.69 -1.32 -13.06
N LYS A 137 -15.19 -0.11 -13.34
CA LYS A 137 -14.54 0.23 -14.61
C LYS A 137 -13.27 -0.57 -14.86
N ILE A 138 -12.43 -0.73 -13.85
CA ILE A 138 -11.21 -1.56 -13.95
C ILE A 138 -11.61 -3.00 -14.25
N SER A 139 -12.60 -3.53 -13.53
CA SER A 139 -13.04 -4.92 -13.69
C SER A 139 -13.63 -5.20 -15.08
N GLU A 140 -14.43 -4.29 -15.62
CA GLU A 140 -14.90 -4.36 -17.01
C GLU A 140 -13.73 -4.40 -18.00
N LYS A 141 -12.71 -3.55 -17.81
CA LYS A 141 -11.56 -3.46 -18.72
C LYS A 141 -10.64 -4.68 -18.72
N ILE A 142 -10.51 -5.34 -17.58
CA ILE A 142 -9.59 -6.49 -17.42
C ILE A 142 -10.30 -7.84 -17.33
N GLY A 143 -11.64 -7.85 -17.47
CA GLY A 143 -12.45 -9.07 -17.51
C GLY A 143 -12.62 -9.75 -16.14
N ILE A 144 -12.77 -8.97 -15.08
CA ILE A 144 -13.11 -9.49 -13.73
C ILE A 144 -14.61 -9.38 -13.52
N GLU A 145 -15.21 -10.49 -13.08
CA GLU A 145 -16.61 -10.53 -12.70
C GLU A 145 -16.77 -10.02 -11.26
N ILE A 146 -17.56 -8.96 -11.06
CA ILE A 146 -17.93 -8.51 -9.71
C ILE A 146 -19.38 -8.88 -9.45
N ASP A 147 -19.64 -9.49 -8.29
CA ASP A 147 -20.99 -9.75 -7.78
C ASP A 147 -21.83 -8.46 -7.69
N PRO A 148 -22.88 -8.30 -8.52
CA PRO A 148 -23.72 -7.11 -8.50
C PRO A 148 -24.38 -6.87 -7.15
N VAL A 149 -24.67 -7.92 -6.37
CA VAL A 149 -25.30 -7.80 -5.05
C VAL A 149 -24.39 -7.04 -4.08
N ARG A 150 -23.07 -7.23 -4.15
CA ARG A 150 -22.11 -6.51 -3.30
C ARG A 150 -22.04 -5.03 -3.67
N ILE A 151 -22.09 -4.72 -4.97
CA ILE A 151 -22.12 -3.35 -5.48
C ILE A 151 -23.39 -2.66 -4.99
N GLU A 152 -24.55 -3.31 -5.14
CA GLU A 152 -25.84 -2.78 -4.68
C GLU A 152 -25.81 -2.45 -3.18
N GLN A 153 -25.28 -3.36 -2.36
CA GLN A 153 -25.15 -3.15 -0.91
C GLN A 153 -24.24 -1.95 -0.58
N GLY A 154 -23.11 -1.83 -1.27
CA GLY A 154 -22.19 -0.70 -1.14
C GLY A 154 -22.89 0.62 -1.43
N LEU A 155 -23.54 0.72 -2.60
CA LEU A 155 -24.26 1.91 -3.06
C LEU A 155 -25.47 2.26 -2.18
N ARG A 156 -26.24 1.26 -1.73
CA ARG A 156 -27.40 1.46 -0.84
C ARG A 156 -27.00 2.16 0.46
N SER A 157 -25.80 1.89 0.97
CA SER A 157 -25.30 2.55 2.18
C SER A 157 -25.03 4.05 1.99
N LEU A 158 -24.83 4.50 0.74
CA LEU A 158 -24.56 5.86 0.31
C LEU A 158 -25.80 6.61 -0.20
N TYR A 159 -26.90 5.88 -0.47
CA TYR A 159 -28.16 6.44 -0.94
C TYR A 159 -28.86 7.27 0.16
N ARG A 160 -29.29 8.49 -0.19
CA ARG A 160 -30.04 9.41 0.68
C ARG A 160 -31.04 10.19 -0.16
N ASP A 161 -32.33 10.10 0.17
CA ASP A 161 -33.39 10.98 -0.34
C ASP A 161 -33.41 11.20 -1.88
N GLY A 162 -33.24 10.12 -2.66
CA GLY A 162 -33.26 10.19 -4.13
C GLY A 162 -31.94 10.64 -4.75
N MET A 163 -30.84 10.62 -4.00
CA MET A 163 -29.48 10.93 -4.45
C MET A 163 -28.45 10.01 -3.76
N TYR A 164 -27.17 10.15 -4.13
CA TYR A 164 -26.07 9.45 -3.48
C TYR A 164 -25.05 10.42 -2.88
N ALA A 165 -24.47 10.00 -1.75
CA ALA A 165 -23.39 10.69 -1.06
C ALA A 165 -22.02 10.10 -1.42
N ALA A 166 -20.96 10.89 -1.23
CA ALA A 166 -19.59 10.45 -1.51
C ALA A 166 -19.13 9.38 -0.50
N SER A 167 -19.54 9.54 0.76
CA SER A 167 -19.34 8.66 1.89
C SER A 167 -20.57 8.69 2.82
N LYS A 168 -20.63 7.80 3.81
CA LYS A 168 -21.74 7.70 4.77
C LYS A 168 -21.98 8.98 5.58
N ASP A 169 -20.92 9.77 5.79
CA ASP A 169 -20.91 10.96 6.63
C ASP A 169 -20.98 12.27 5.81
N SER A 170 -21.05 12.17 4.48
CA SER A 170 -21.12 13.33 3.58
C SER A 170 -22.56 13.58 3.10
N GLU A 171 -22.83 14.81 2.69
CA GLU A 171 -24.09 15.16 2.04
C GLU A 171 -24.18 14.53 0.64
N ALA A 172 -25.40 14.14 0.27
CA ALA A 172 -25.70 13.67 -1.07
C ALA A 172 -25.50 14.79 -2.10
N ASN A 173 -24.92 14.45 -3.24
CA ASN A 173 -24.57 15.43 -4.27
C ASN A 173 -24.64 14.81 -5.68
N TRP A 174 -24.74 15.67 -6.68
CA TRP A 174 -24.92 15.25 -8.07
C TRP A 174 -23.69 14.56 -8.66
N GLY A 175 -22.47 14.93 -8.26
CA GLY A 175 -21.26 14.23 -8.68
C GLY A 175 -21.25 12.77 -8.23
N SER A 176 -21.60 12.51 -6.97
CA SER A 176 -21.69 11.14 -6.42
C SER A 176 -22.88 10.38 -7.01
N THR A 177 -23.98 11.07 -7.30
CA THR A 177 -25.17 10.48 -7.95
C THR A 177 -24.87 10.04 -9.38
N SER A 178 -24.13 10.84 -10.16
CA SER A 178 -23.66 10.49 -11.50
C SER A 178 -22.83 9.20 -11.48
N LEU A 179 -21.84 9.11 -10.58
CA LEU A 179 -21.02 7.91 -10.43
C LEU A 179 -21.84 6.68 -10.02
N ALA A 180 -22.81 6.83 -9.12
CA ALA A 180 -23.67 5.73 -8.70
C ALA A 180 -24.55 5.20 -9.85
N VAL A 181 -25.14 6.11 -10.63
CA VAL A 181 -25.98 5.76 -11.78
C VAL A 181 -25.16 5.08 -12.87
N GLU A 182 -23.96 5.59 -13.17
CA GLU A 182 -23.03 4.95 -14.10
C GLU A 182 -22.70 3.53 -13.65
N VAL A 183 -22.36 3.33 -12.36
CA VAL A 183 -22.08 2.00 -11.81
C VAL A 183 -23.27 1.06 -11.98
N LEU A 184 -24.47 1.49 -11.56
CA LEU A 184 -25.69 0.67 -11.65
C LEU A 184 -25.99 0.29 -13.10
N ALA A 185 -25.84 1.23 -14.03
CA ALA A 185 -26.01 0.97 -15.45
C ALA A 185 -24.97 -0.02 -15.99
N THR A 186 -23.69 0.11 -15.62
CA THR A 186 -22.62 -0.79 -16.07
C THR A 186 -22.81 -2.23 -15.58
N VAL A 187 -23.39 -2.45 -14.40
CA VAL A 187 -23.63 -3.80 -13.85
C VAL A 187 -25.07 -4.28 -13.99
N ASP A 188 -25.85 -3.69 -14.90
CA ASP A 188 -27.24 -4.04 -15.20
C ASP A 188 -28.17 -4.07 -13.97
N LEU A 189 -27.92 -3.19 -12.99
CA LEU A 189 -28.78 -3.00 -11.82
C LEU A 189 -29.76 -1.83 -12.00
N PRO A 190 -30.99 -1.95 -11.50
CA PRO A 190 -31.98 -0.88 -11.64
C PRO A 190 -31.60 0.34 -10.79
N VAL A 191 -31.69 1.52 -11.41
CA VAL A 191 -31.56 2.80 -10.70
C VAL A 191 -32.86 3.09 -9.93
N PRO A 192 -32.80 3.50 -8.64
CA PRO A 192 -34.00 3.81 -7.87
C PRO A 192 -34.89 4.86 -8.57
N PRO A 193 -36.22 4.66 -8.67
CA PRO A 193 -37.11 5.57 -9.39
C PRO A 193 -37.03 7.03 -8.93
N SER A 194 -36.84 7.26 -7.64
CA SER A 194 -36.63 8.60 -7.06
C SER A 194 -35.41 9.32 -7.62
N VAL A 195 -34.32 8.59 -7.93
CA VAL A 195 -33.12 9.15 -8.56
C VAL A 195 -33.42 9.52 -10.01
N VAL A 196 -34.11 8.65 -10.73
CA VAL A 196 -34.54 8.89 -12.13
C VAL A 196 -35.42 10.14 -12.22
N ASP A 197 -36.40 10.28 -11.33
CA ASP A 197 -37.30 11.44 -11.28
C ASP A 197 -36.55 12.73 -10.92
N ASN A 198 -35.60 12.67 -9.98
CA ASN A 198 -34.73 13.80 -9.66
C ASN A 198 -33.85 14.22 -10.84
N ILE A 199 -33.29 13.25 -11.59
CA ILE A 199 -32.50 13.53 -12.80
C ILE A 199 -33.36 14.30 -13.80
N ARG A 200 -34.57 13.80 -14.12
CA ARG A 200 -35.51 14.46 -15.05
C ARG A 200 -35.82 15.89 -14.62
N MET A 201 -36.11 16.09 -13.33
CA MET A 201 -36.39 17.41 -12.80
C MET A 201 -35.19 18.37 -12.96
N VAL A 202 -33.95 17.90 -12.76
CA VAL A 202 -32.76 18.76 -12.82
C VAL A 202 -32.33 19.09 -14.24
N ILE A 203 -32.43 18.16 -15.19
CA ILE A 203 -32.07 18.45 -16.60
C ILE A 203 -32.98 19.52 -17.22
N GLU A 204 -34.20 19.67 -16.68
CA GLU A 204 -35.16 20.70 -17.09
C GLU A 204 -34.87 22.08 -16.47
N GLN A 205 -34.00 22.17 -15.46
CA GLN A 205 -33.66 23.45 -14.82
C GLN A 205 -32.74 24.32 -15.72
N PRO A 206 -32.90 25.65 -15.70
CA PRO A 206 -32.06 26.56 -16.46
C PRO A 206 -30.63 26.61 -15.91
N VAL A 207 -29.66 26.81 -16.80
CA VAL A 207 -28.25 27.05 -16.42
C VAL A 207 -28.07 28.51 -16.06
N VAL A 208 -27.79 28.79 -14.79
CA VAL A 208 -27.68 30.17 -14.29
C VAL A 208 -26.22 30.60 -14.14
N ASP A 209 -25.33 29.70 -13.72
CA ASP A 209 -23.92 30.03 -13.46
C ASP A 209 -22.98 28.83 -13.62
N ARG A 210 -21.67 29.09 -13.55
CA ARG A 210 -20.63 28.05 -13.64
C ARG A 210 -20.76 26.99 -12.55
N LYS A 211 -21.12 27.38 -11.32
CA LYS A 211 -21.15 26.47 -10.16
C LYS A 211 -22.27 25.44 -10.31
N SER A 212 -23.47 25.88 -10.67
CA SER A 212 -24.63 25.04 -10.99
C SER A 212 -24.39 24.17 -12.21
N ALA A 213 -23.73 24.69 -13.25
CA ALA A 213 -23.36 23.89 -14.42
C ALA A 213 -22.42 22.72 -14.03
N VAL A 214 -21.32 23.00 -13.34
CA VAL A 214 -20.31 21.98 -12.99
C VAL A 214 -20.78 21.02 -11.90
N SER A 215 -21.49 21.52 -10.88
CA SER A 215 -21.77 20.75 -9.66
C SER A 215 -23.15 20.10 -9.63
N VAL A 216 -24.05 20.46 -10.56
CA VAL A 216 -25.45 20.00 -10.57
C VAL A 216 -25.85 19.47 -11.94
N LEU A 217 -25.91 20.34 -12.96
CA LEU A 217 -26.48 19.96 -14.24
C LEU A 217 -25.59 18.98 -15.02
N LEU A 218 -24.29 19.23 -15.10
CA LEU A 218 -23.39 18.37 -15.86
C LEU A 218 -23.38 16.93 -15.32
N PRO A 219 -23.25 16.67 -14.01
CA PRO A 219 -23.41 15.32 -13.49
C PRO A 219 -24.81 14.73 -13.67
N ALA A 220 -25.88 15.54 -13.62
CA ALA A 220 -27.23 15.05 -13.92
C ALA A 220 -27.37 14.60 -15.39
N LEU A 221 -26.74 15.31 -16.33
CA LEU A 221 -26.69 14.91 -17.74
C LEU A 221 -25.86 13.63 -17.93
N GLU A 222 -24.73 13.49 -17.23
CA GLU A 222 -23.94 12.24 -17.24
C GLU A 222 -24.79 11.05 -16.76
N ALA A 223 -25.55 11.23 -15.67
CA ALA A 223 -26.47 10.21 -15.17
C ALA A 223 -27.59 9.89 -16.17
N ALA A 224 -28.15 10.90 -16.84
CA ALA A 224 -29.17 10.70 -17.86
C ALA A 224 -28.64 9.90 -19.06
N VAL A 225 -27.43 10.22 -19.53
CA VAL A 225 -26.78 9.50 -20.64
C VAL A 225 -26.49 8.03 -20.25
N ALA A 226 -26.07 7.78 -19.01
CA ALA A 226 -25.84 6.41 -18.53
C ALA A 226 -27.14 5.58 -18.46
N LEU A 227 -28.30 6.22 -18.22
CA LEU A 227 -29.61 5.57 -18.24
C LEU A 227 -30.15 5.31 -19.66
N GLY A 228 -29.55 5.93 -20.68
CA GLY A 228 -29.90 5.75 -22.09
C GLY A 228 -30.45 7.01 -22.78
N PRO A 229 -30.46 7.02 -24.13
CA PRO A 229 -30.80 8.21 -24.93
C PRO A 229 -32.25 8.68 -24.74
N ASP A 230 -33.19 7.77 -24.44
CA ASP A 230 -34.61 8.10 -24.25
C ASP A 230 -34.88 9.00 -23.03
N MET A 231 -33.89 9.18 -22.15
CA MET A 231 -33.99 10.09 -21.00
C MET A 231 -33.91 11.57 -21.38
N LEU A 232 -33.40 11.87 -22.58
CA LEU A 232 -33.20 13.23 -23.06
C LEU A 232 -34.03 13.44 -24.33
N SER A 233 -34.62 14.63 -24.49
CA SER A 233 -35.20 15.01 -25.77
C SER A 233 -34.15 15.73 -26.61
N ALA A 234 -34.11 15.48 -27.92
CA ALA A 234 -33.13 16.08 -28.84
C ALA A 234 -33.00 17.61 -28.71
N ARG A 235 -34.10 18.31 -28.40
CA ARG A 235 -34.10 19.76 -28.14
C ARG A 235 -33.38 20.14 -26.84
N ILE A 236 -33.60 19.37 -25.77
CA ILE A 236 -32.95 19.60 -24.47
C ILE A 236 -31.45 19.30 -24.58
N GLU A 237 -31.05 18.33 -25.40
CA GLU A 237 -29.64 17.97 -25.62
C GLU A 237 -28.82 19.13 -26.18
N GLU A 238 -29.23 19.69 -27.33
CA GLU A 238 -28.47 20.77 -27.99
C GLU A 238 -28.47 22.06 -27.17
N GLU A 239 -29.62 22.43 -26.60
CA GLU A 239 -29.76 23.65 -25.79
C GLU A 239 -28.90 23.60 -24.53
N ARG A 240 -28.88 22.47 -23.81
CA ARG A 240 -28.12 22.33 -22.55
C ARG A 240 -26.62 22.26 -22.78
N LEU A 241 -26.18 21.54 -23.81
CA LEU A 241 -24.75 21.46 -24.15
C LEU A 241 -24.18 22.85 -24.47
N SER A 242 -24.89 23.64 -25.28
CA SER A 242 -24.49 25.01 -25.62
C SER A 242 -24.48 25.94 -24.41
N GLN A 243 -25.50 25.87 -23.54
CA GLN A 243 -25.59 26.68 -22.32
C GLN A 243 -24.45 26.37 -21.35
N ILE A 244 -24.15 25.09 -21.10
CA ILE A 244 -23.03 24.70 -20.23
C ILE A 244 -21.71 25.18 -20.83
N ASP A 245 -21.49 24.95 -22.13
CA ASP A 245 -20.26 25.38 -22.79
C ASP A 245 -20.01 26.88 -22.66
N GLY A 246 -21.07 27.68 -22.80
CA GLY A 246 -21.05 29.13 -22.67
C GLY A 246 -20.72 29.63 -21.27
N VAL A 247 -21.17 28.95 -20.21
CA VAL A 247 -20.89 29.35 -18.82
C VAL A 247 -19.58 28.79 -18.26
N LEU A 248 -18.97 27.78 -18.90
CA LEU A 248 -17.65 27.23 -18.55
C LEU A 248 -16.47 28.17 -18.90
N GLY A 249 -16.66 29.49 -18.81
CA GLY A 249 -15.72 30.51 -19.26
C GLY A 249 -14.45 30.72 -18.40
N ARG A 250 -13.43 31.27 -19.08
CA ARG A 250 -12.12 31.90 -18.71
C ARG A 250 -11.27 31.43 -17.52
N HIS A 251 -11.84 30.90 -16.42
CA HIS A 251 -11.01 30.42 -15.31
C HIS A 251 -10.56 28.98 -15.59
N ARG A 252 -9.29 28.83 -15.97
CA ARG A 252 -8.64 27.55 -16.20
C ARG A 252 -8.21 26.96 -14.85
N ASP A 253 -9.01 26.03 -14.34
CA ASP A 253 -8.69 25.23 -13.16
C ASP A 253 -8.96 23.73 -13.44
N PRO A 254 -8.55 22.80 -12.55
CA PRO A 254 -8.77 21.37 -12.76
C PRO A 254 -10.25 21.00 -12.97
N ALA A 255 -11.17 21.66 -12.26
CA ALA A 255 -12.61 21.40 -12.36
C ALA A 255 -13.16 21.83 -13.72
N TRP A 256 -12.67 22.93 -14.29
CA TRP A 256 -12.99 23.37 -15.64
C TRP A 256 -12.58 22.31 -16.68
N LEU A 257 -11.34 21.79 -16.59
CA LEU A 257 -10.86 20.78 -17.53
C LEU A 257 -11.68 19.48 -17.44
N GLY A 258 -11.97 19.03 -16.21
CA GLY A 258 -12.85 17.90 -15.97
C GLY A 258 -14.25 18.11 -16.52
N ALA A 259 -14.82 19.31 -16.35
CA ALA A 259 -16.14 19.66 -16.89
C ALA A 259 -16.16 19.68 -18.42
N LYS A 260 -15.11 20.21 -19.08
CA LYS A 260 -14.99 20.19 -20.55
C LYS A 260 -14.88 18.75 -21.07
N ALA A 261 -14.11 17.89 -20.39
CA ALA A 261 -13.98 16.48 -20.77
C ALA A 261 -15.30 15.71 -20.61
N ALA A 262 -16.01 15.92 -19.50
CA ALA A 262 -17.33 15.34 -19.28
C ALA A 262 -18.35 15.83 -20.31
N LEU A 263 -18.38 17.13 -20.61
CA LEU A 263 -19.25 17.71 -21.64
C LEU A 263 -18.95 17.09 -23.02
N SER A 264 -17.68 16.99 -23.40
CA SER A 264 -17.23 16.35 -24.64
C SER A 264 -17.69 14.89 -24.75
N ARG A 265 -17.58 14.11 -23.67
CA ARG A 265 -18.08 12.73 -23.60
C ARG A 265 -19.60 12.66 -23.75
N ILE A 266 -20.34 13.53 -23.07
CA ILE A 266 -21.81 13.62 -23.19
C ILE A 266 -22.20 13.91 -24.63
N ALA A 267 -21.63 14.95 -25.26
CA ALA A 267 -21.98 15.26 -26.65
C ALA A 267 -21.66 14.12 -27.60
N LYS A 268 -20.51 13.44 -27.44
CA LYS A 268 -20.18 12.28 -28.26
C LYS A 268 -21.24 11.17 -28.16
N ASN A 269 -21.72 10.88 -26.95
CA ASN A 269 -22.76 9.88 -26.72
C ASN A 269 -24.13 10.30 -27.28
N LEU A 270 -24.38 11.62 -27.36
CA LEU A 270 -25.59 12.20 -27.94
C LEU A 270 -25.44 12.58 -29.41
N HIS A 271 -24.35 12.18 -30.08
CA HIS A 271 -24.02 12.57 -31.45
C HIS A 271 -24.00 14.09 -31.71
N GLY A 272 -23.79 14.90 -30.67
CA GLY A 272 -23.59 16.34 -30.75
C GLY A 272 -22.12 16.72 -30.96
N GLU A 273 -21.90 18.00 -31.20
CA GLU A 273 -20.56 18.59 -31.35
C GLU A 273 -20.27 19.59 -30.23
N ILE A 274 -19.08 19.50 -29.63
CA ILE A 274 -18.53 20.52 -28.74
C ILE A 274 -17.22 21.00 -29.30
N ARG A 275 -16.98 22.29 -29.16
CA ARG A 275 -15.72 22.91 -29.58
C ARG A 275 -14.54 22.30 -28.81
N PRO A 276 -13.52 21.76 -29.49
CA PRO A 276 -12.26 21.37 -28.86
C PRO A 276 -11.62 22.53 -28.11
N LEU A 277 -10.64 22.24 -27.24
CA LEU A 277 -9.86 23.29 -26.62
C LEU A 277 -9.07 24.07 -27.68
N SER A 278 -9.00 25.40 -27.49
CA SER A 278 -8.22 26.25 -28.37
C SER A 278 -6.71 26.05 -28.13
N ASP A 279 -5.87 26.43 -29.10
CA ASP A 279 -4.41 26.42 -28.90
C ASP A 279 -3.98 27.30 -27.72
N GLU A 280 -4.70 28.39 -27.47
CA GLU A 280 -4.49 29.28 -26.31
C GLU A 280 -4.81 28.55 -25.00
N ASP A 281 -5.94 27.83 -24.94
CA ASP A 281 -6.34 27.04 -23.76
C ASP A 281 -5.30 25.96 -23.45
N CYS A 282 -4.81 25.26 -24.48
CA CYS A 282 -3.79 24.22 -24.31
C CYS A 282 -2.46 24.82 -23.84
N THR A 283 -2.07 25.98 -24.36
CA THR A 283 -0.82 26.65 -23.96
C THR A 283 -0.86 27.15 -22.51
N GLU A 284 -2.03 27.55 -22.01
CA GLU A 284 -2.20 28.04 -20.64
C GLU A 284 -2.10 26.92 -19.59
N ILE A 285 -2.55 25.71 -19.92
CA ILE A 285 -2.58 24.58 -18.97
C ILE A 285 -1.40 23.62 -19.10
N ILE A 286 -0.68 23.64 -20.24
CA ILE A 286 0.47 22.77 -20.50
C ILE A 286 1.76 23.51 -20.14
N ASN A 287 2.53 22.92 -19.23
CA ASN A 287 3.85 23.45 -18.89
C ASN A 287 4.89 23.16 -20.01
N PRO A 288 6.08 23.79 -19.97
CA PRO A 288 7.12 23.55 -20.98
C PRO A 288 7.61 22.09 -21.07
N ALA A 289 7.39 21.27 -20.03
CA ALA A 289 7.71 19.84 -20.05
C ALA A 289 6.68 19.00 -20.81
N GLY A 290 5.55 19.62 -21.22
CA GLY A 290 4.49 19.01 -22.00
C GLY A 290 3.39 18.36 -21.16
N PHE A 291 3.27 18.72 -19.89
CA PHE A 291 2.28 18.14 -18.96
C PHE A 291 1.29 19.18 -18.47
N VAL A 292 0.08 18.74 -18.11
CA VAL A 292 -0.91 19.62 -17.48
C VAL A 292 -0.45 20.00 -16.08
N GLN A 293 -0.42 21.30 -15.80
CA GLN A 293 -0.03 21.86 -14.51
C GLN A 293 -0.77 23.17 -14.24
N PHE A 294 -1.63 23.17 -13.22
CA PHE A 294 -2.35 24.38 -12.78
C PHE A 294 -1.62 25.12 -11.65
N GLU A 295 -0.75 24.43 -10.91
CA GLU A 295 0.04 25.02 -9.82
C GLU A 295 1.53 24.65 -9.99
N PRO A 296 2.45 25.64 -10.00
CA PRO A 296 3.88 25.38 -10.06
C PRO A 296 4.34 24.45 -8.94
N GLY A 297 5.10 23.41 -9.29
CA GLY A 297 5.67 22.47 -8.34
C GLY A 297 4.77 21.30 -7.93
N ARG A 298 3.48 21.30 -8.30
CA ARG A 298 2.67 20.09 -8.15
C ARG A 298 3.01 19.04 -9.22
N PRO A 299 3.10 17.75 -8.86
CA PRO A 299 3.20 16.67 -9.84
C PRO A 299 2.04 16.73 -10.83
N SER A 300 2.32 16.36 -12.07
CA SER A 300 1.26 16.27 -13.07
C SER A 300 0.36 15.08 -12.78
N ASP A 301 -0.94 15.29 -12.92
CA ASP A 301 -1.96 14.29 -12.65
C ASP A 301 -2.36 13.55 -13.95
N ALA A 302 -2.46 12.22 -13.88
CA ALA A 302 -2.73 11.38 -15.04
C ALA A 302 -4.14 11.63 -15.63
N GLN A 303 -5.14 11.89 -14.79
CA GLN A 303 -6.50 12.23 -15.22
C GLN A 303 -6.51 13.56 -15.99
N LEU A 304 -5.85 14.59 -15.46
CA LEU A 304 -5.80 15.91 -16.11
C LEU A 304 -5.07 15.84 -17.45
N ASN A 305 -3.95 15.11 -17.53
CA ASN A 305 -3.25 14.86 -18.78
C ASN A 305 -4.13 14.14 -19.81
N PHE A 306 -4.85 13.10 -19.38
CA PHE A 306 -5.78 12.38 -20.23
C PHE A 306 -6.89 13.30 -20.75
N TYR A 307 -7.50 14.10 -19.87
CA TYR A 307 -8.54 15.05 -20.26
C TYR A 307 -8.06 16.08 -21.27
N ALA A 308 -6.91 16.72 -21.03
CA ALA A 308 -6.35 17.67 -21.98
C ALA A 308 -6.05 17.01 -23.34
N ALA A 309 -5.47 15.81 -23.33
CA ALA A 309 -5.21 15.05 -24.56
C ALA A 309 -6.50 14.68 -25.31
N SER A 310 -7.54 14.25 -24.59
CA SER A 310 -8.85 13.89 -25.16
C SER A 310 -9.57 15.08 -25.79
N LEU A 311 -9.26 16.29 -25.33
CA LEU A 311 -9.84 17.55 -25.82
C LEU A 311 -8.99 18.24 -26.90
N GLY A 312 -7.94 17.58 -27.39
CA GLY A 312 -7.13 18.04 -28.52
C GLY A 312 -5.77 18.66 -28.16
N CYS A 313 -5.42 18.75 -26.88
CA CYS A 313 -4.11 19.30 -26.50
C CYS A 313 -2.97 18.31 -26.73
N LYS A 314 -1.79 18.85 -27.08
CA LYS A 314 -0.55 18.07 -27.27
C LYS A 314 0.14 17.83 -25.93
N VAL A 315 -0.35 16.85 -25.18
CA VAL A 315 0.30 16.41 -23.94
C VAL A 315 1.41 15.42 -24.27
N LYS A 316 2.61 15.61 -23.71
CA LYS A 316 3.69 14.65 -23.79
C LYS A 316 3.21 13.38 -23.11
N GLY A 317 3.25 12.26 -23.83
CA GLY A 317 2.90 10.99 -23.23
C GLY A 317 3.81 10.71 -22.03
N ALA A 318 3.27 10.78 -20.81
CA ALA A 318 3.99 10.31 -19.63
C ALA A 318 4.46 8.88 -19.89
N SER A 319 5.72 8.56 -19.64
CA SER A 319 6.15 7.17 -19.58
C SER A 319 5.17 6.42 -18.68
N THR A 320 4.68 5.25 -19.13
CA THR A 320 3.83 4.42 -18.27
C THR A 320 4.61 4.19 -16.97
N PRO A 321 4.10 4.65 -15.82
CA PRO A 321 4.82 4.49 -14.58
C PRO A 321 4.98 3.00 -14.28
N PRO A 322 6.05 2.60 -13.57
CA PRO A 322 6.26 1.22 -13.17
C PRO A 322 5.03 0.60 -12.53
N HIS A 323 4.68 -0.62 -12.93
CA HIS A 323 3.53 -1.36 -12.39
C HIS A 323 3.85 -2.83 -12.18
N SER A 324 2.98 -3.48 -11.41
CA SER A 324 2.99 -4.93 -11.24
C SER A 324 1.80 -5.55 -11.99
N PRO A 325 1.73 -6.88 -12.09
CA PRO A 325 0.51 -7.57 -12.55
C PRO A 325 -0.75 -7.26 -11.74
N ALA A 326 -0.60 -6.82 -10.48
CA ALA A 326 -1.70 -6.47 -9.59
C ALA A 326 -2.13 -4.98 -9.68
N GLY A 327 -1.41 -4.14 -10.44
CA GLY A 327 -1.76 -2.73 -10.68
C GLY A 327 -0.62 -1.75 -10.42
N TRP A 328 -0.97 -0.45 -10.38
CA TRP A 328 -0.03 0.64 -10.13
C TRP A 328 0.08 0.95 -8.63
N PRO A 329 1.30 1.00 -8.07
CA PRO A 329 1.49 1.24 -6.66
C PRO A 329 1.05 2.65 -6.27
N SER A 330 0.49 2.80 -5.07
CA SER A 330 0.23 4.11 -4.47
C SER A 330 1.55 4.84 -4.14
N PRO A 331 1.57 6.18 -4.10
CA PRO A 331 2.75 6.94 -3.71
C PRO A 331 3.35 6.50 -2.36
N THR A 332 2.51 6.13 -1.40
CA THR A 332 2.93 5.61 -0.09
C THR A 332 3.64 4.25 -0.19
N ALA A 333 3.16 3.36 -1.06
CA ALA A 333 3.82 2.07 -1.31
C ALA A 333 5.18 2.26 -1.98
N VAL A 334 5.27 3.19 -2.95
CA VAL A 334 6.55 3.54 -3.60
C VAL A 334 7.55 4.09 -2.57
N ALA A 335 7.12 5.00 -1.69
CA ALA A 335 7.96 5.61 -0.67
C ALA A 335 8.54 4.60 0.34
N THR A 336 7.90 3.43 0.52
CA THR A 336 8.31 2.40 1.49
C THR A 336 8.92 1.14 0.82
N SER A 337 9.07 1.17 -0.50
CA SER A 337 9.49 0.03 -1.34
C SER A 337 10.91 -0.49 -1.09
N ILE A 338 11.83 0.31 -0.55
CA ILE A 338 13.23 -0.11 -0.37
C ILE A 338 13.33 -1.34 0.55
N ARG A 339 12.58 -1.37 1.65
CA ARG A 339 12.55 -2.52 2.59
C ARG A 339 12.01 -3.77 1.90
N ALA A 340 10.88 -3.63 1.20
CA ALA A 340 10.27 -4.71 0.44
C ALA A 340 11.20 -5.22 -0.67
N THR A 341 11.99 -4.33 -1.28
CA THR A 341 12.96 -4.68 -2.34
C THR A 341 14.10 -5.54 -1.81
N ILE A 342 14.67 -5.20 -0.65
CA ILE A 342 15.71 -6.02 -0.02
C ILE A 342 15.17 -7.42 0.30
N ALA A 343 13.99 -7.49 0.92
CA ALA A 343 13.35 -8.77 1.26
C ALA A 343 12.96 -9.58 0.01
N GLY A 344 12.45 -8.92 -1.03
CA GLY A 344 12.05 -9.53 -2.30
C GLY A 344 13.23 -10.12 -3.07
N LEU A 345 14.36 -9.39 -3.13
CA LEU A 345 15.60 -9.91 -3.72
C LEU A 345 16.10 -11.15 -2.97
N ARG A 346 16.04 -11.14 -1.64
CA ARG A 346 16.47 -12.28 -0.83
C ARG A 346 15.55 -13.49 -1.00
N LEU A 347 14.24 -13.28 -1.05
CA LEU A 347 13.28 -14.34 -1.34
C LEU A 347 13.49 -14.90 -2.76
N ALA A 348 13.78 -14.05 -3.74
CA ALA A 348 14.08 -14.48 -5.08
C ALA A 348 15.32 -15.38 -5.11
N GLU A 349 16.37 -15.03 -4.36
CA GLU A 349 17.58 -15.85 -4.20
C GLU A 349 17.25 -17.22 -3.58
N MET A 350 16.46 -17.26 -2.50
CA MET A 350 16.06 -18.51 -1.83
C MET A 350 15.21 -19.42 -2.71
N LEU A 351 14.56 -18.88 -3.73
CA LEU A 351 13.72 -19.60 -4.69
C LEU A 351 14.46 -19.93 -6.00
N ASP A 352 15.78 -19.75 -6.03
CA ASP A 352 16.62 -19.95 -7.22
C ASP A 352 16.10 -19.15 -8.44
N LEU A 353 15.56 -17.96 -8.22
CA LEU A 353 15.13 -17.06 -9.30
C LEU A 353 16.33 -16.28 -9.88
N PRO A 354 16.33 -15.96 -11.18
CA PRO A 354 17.41 -15.18 -11.79
C PRO A 354 17.51 -13.75 -11.22
N LEU A 355 18.49 -13.51 -10.34
CA LEU A 355 18.66 -12.23 -9.66
C LEU A 355 19.15 -11.09 -10.56
N GLU A 356 19.94 -11.40 -11.59
CA GLU A 356 20.58 -10.40 -12.45
C GLU A 356 19.56 -9.42 -13.07
N GLY A 357 18.40 -9.94 -13.48
CA GLY A 357 17.31 -9.13 -14.04
C GLY A 357 16.73 -8.13 -13.04
N TYR A 358 16.48 -8.58 -11.80
CA TYR A 358 15.98 -7.74 -10.72
C TYR A 358 17.03 -6.71 -10.29
N GLN A 359 18.25 -7.16 -9.98
CA GLN A 359 19.35 -6.31 -9.50
C GLN A 359 19.68 -5.19 -10.48
N ARG A 360 19.65 -5.45 -11.80
CA ARG A 360 19.90 -4.43 -12.83
C ARG A 360 18.85 -3.32 -12.82
N LEU A 361 17.57 -3.65 -12.67
CA LEU A 361 16.48 -2.67 -12.68
C LEU A 361 16.39 -1.90 -11.36
N VAL A 362 16.58 -2.60 -10.23
CA VAL A 362 16.72 -2.01 -8.90
C VAL A 362 17.88 -1.02 -8.85
N SER A 363 19.02 -1.39 -9.44
CA SER A 363 20.18 -0.51 -9.60
C SER A 363 19.81 0.77 -10.34
N LYS A 364 18.98 0.70 -11.39
CA LYS A 364 18.58 1.89 -12.13
C LYS A 364 17.61 2.76 -11.32
N THR A 365 16.60 2.17 -10.67
CA THR A 365 15.71 2.88 -9.72
C THR A 365 16.49 3.58 -8.62
N PHE A 366 17.50 2.90 -8.07
CA PHE A 366 18.38 3.47 -7.06
C PHE A 366 19.04 4.77 -7.54
N ASP A 367 19.66 4.75 -8.71
CA ASP A 367 20.39 5.92 -9.26
C ASP A 367 19.46 7.06 -9.66
N THR A 368 18.28 6.74 -10.22
CA THR A 368 17.42 7.74 -10.86
C THR A 368 16.32 8.28 -9.95
N GLU A 369 15.93 7.53 -8.92
CA GLU A 369 14.77 7.87 -8.08
C GLU A 369 15.16 8.00 -6.60
N TRP A 370 15.67 6.92 -5.99
CA TRP A 370 15.86 6.88 -4.54
C TRP A 370 17.03 7.74 -4.05
N LEU A 371 18.19 7.67 -4.70
CA LEU A 371 19.35 8.46 -4.31
C LEU A 371 19.12 9.98 -4.48
N PRO A 372 18.60 10.47 -5.62
CA PRO A 372 18.27 11.89 -5.76
C PRO A 372 17.20 12.36 -4.77
N ALA A 373 16.17 11.54 -4.52
CA ALA A 373 15.12 11.87 -3.55
C ALA A 373 15.69 12.00 -2.12
N TYR A 374 16.63 11.13 -1.75
CA TYR A 374 17.35 11.23 -0.47
C TYR A 374 18.20 12.51 -0.40
N GLN A 375 18.98 12.82 -1.45
CA GLN A 375 19.84 14.00 -1.51
C GLN A 375 19.07 15.33 -1.45
N ALA A 376 17.82 15.34 -1.92
CA ALA A 376 16.96 16.52 -1.90
C ALA A 376 16.32 16.79 -0.52
N GLN A 377 16.37 15.85 0.42
CA GLN A 377 15.80 16.05 1.76
C GLN A 377 16.67 17.00 2.61
N PRO A 378 16.06 17.83 3.47
CA PRO A 378 16.81 18.64 4.42
C PRO A 378 17.70 17.75 5.29
N ARG A 379 18.99 18.08 5.40
CA ARG A 379 20.01 17.30 6.15
C ARG A 379 19.86 17.37 7.68
N GLU A 380 18.67 17.63 8.19
CA GLU A 380 18.46 17.59 9.64
C GLU A 380 18.57 16.15 10.13
N PRO A 381 19.46 15.84 11.09
CA PRO A 381 19.62 14.49 11.60
C PRO A 381 18.34 14.06 12.32
N SER A 382 17.56 13.21 11.67
CA SER A 382 16.37 12.57 12.22
C SER A 382 16.54 11.05 12.14
N PHE A 383 15.86 10.30 13.02
CA PHE A 383 15.84 8.84 12.98
C PHE A 383 15.41 8.30 11.60
N THR A 384 14.45 8.97 10.96
CA THR A 384 13.96 8.66 9.61
C THR A 384 15.00 8.84 8.51
N SER A 385 15.83 9.88 8.57
CA SER A 385 16.90 10.10 7.58
C SER A 385 18.01 9.05 7.72
N SER A 386 18.37 8.69 8.96
CA SER A 386 19.35 7.63 9.24
C SER A 386 18.87 6.27 8.72
N LEU A 387 17.61 5.91 8.94
CA LEU A 387 17.06 4.64 8.47
C LEU A 387 16.94 4.56 6.94
N ALA A 388 16.60 5.67 6.28
CA ALA A 388 16.59 5.76 4.82
C ALA A 388 18.00 5.58 4.24
N GLU A 389 19.00 6.29 4.80
CA GLU A 389 20.41 6.17 4.40
C GLU A 389 20.91 4.72 4.49
N MET A 390 20.62 4.05 5.59
CA MET A 390 21.10 2.71 5.85
C MET A 390 20.47 1.66 4.94
N ARG A 391 19.17 1.80 4.64
CA ARG A 391 18.49 0.93 3.66
C ARG A 391 19.06 1.11 2.26
N LEU A 392 19.46 2.33 1.90
CA LEU A 392 20.17 2.61 0.65
C LEU A 392 21.56 1.95 0.62
N ARG A 393 22.33 2.04 1.71
CA ARG A 393 23.64 1.37 1.84
C ARG A 393 23.53 -0.16 1.74
N LEU A 394 22.52 -0.72 2.39
CA LEU A 394 22.22 -2.14 2.40
C LEU A 394 21.82 -2.63 1.00
N LEU A 395 20.95 -1.91 0.31
CA LEU A 395 20.57 -2.24 -1.05
C LEU A 395 21.78 -2.27 -2.00
N LEU A 396 22.71 -1.32 -1.88
CA LEU A 396 23.95 -1.34 -2.68
C LEU A 396 24.79 -2.60 -2.47
N SER A 397 24.85 -3.08 -1.22
CA SER A 397 25.59 -4.30 -0.91
C SER A 397 25.04 -5.50 -1.69
N ILE A 398 23.75 -5.47 -2.04
CA ILE A 398 23.05 -6.52 -2.78
C ILE A 398 23.14 -6.32 -4.31
N VAL A 399 23.22 -5.07 -4.81
CA VAL A 399 23.13 -4.78 -6.25
C VAL A 399 24.46 -4.46 -6.96
N GLY A 400 25.57 -4.27 -6.23
CA GLY A 400 26.93 -4.31 -6.80
C GLY A 400 27.90 -3.19 -6.37
N HIS A 401 29.20 -3.52 -6.34
CA HIS A 401 30.29 -2.75 -5.70
C HIS A 401 30.75 -1.48 -6.44
N GLY A 402 30.40 -1.30 -7.72
CA GLY A 402 30.90 -0.19 -8.56
C GLY A 402 30.34 1.21 -8.26
N ARG A 403 29.44 1.36 -7.28
CA ARG A 403 28.71 2.62 -6.99
C ARG A 403 28.95 3.16 -5.58
N GLN A 404 29.91 2.56 -4.88
CA GLN A 404 30.24 2.86 -3.49
C GLN A 404 30.68 4.31 -3.27
N ALA A 405 31.55 4.83 -4.15
CA ALA A 405 32.07 6.20 -4.06
C ALA A 405 30.97 7.28 -4.19
N LEU A 406 29.89 7.01 -4.93
CA LEU A 406 28.78 7.97 -5.12
C LEU A 406 27.91 8.12 -3.87
N ILE A 407 27.72 7.04 -3.11
CA ILE A 407 27.02 7.12 -1.81
C ILE A 407 27.95 7.68 -0.76
N GLU A 408 29.20 7.21 -0.66
CA GLU A 408 30.14 7.73 0.33
C GLU A 408 30.27 9.27 0.20
N ALA A 409 30.29 9.80 -1.03
CA ALA A 409 30.22 11.24 -1.30
C ALA A 409 28.84 11.89 -1.03
N ALA A 410 27.73 11.19 -1.31
CA ALA A 410 26.37 11.71 -1.04
C ALA A 410 26.01 11.72 0.45
N VAL A 411 26.69 10.88 1.22
CA VAL A 411 26.45 10.56 2.62
C VAL A 411 27.60 11.08 3.50
N GLU A 412 28.50 11.89 2.93
CA GLU A 412 29.52 12.63 3.66
C GLU A 412 28.87 13.60 4.67
N GLY A 413 28.67 13.08 5.87
CA GLY A 413 28.38 13.78 7.10
C GLY A 413 29.01 12.98 8.25
N PRO A 414 29.53 13.62 9.29
CA PRO A 414 30.02 12.89 10.45
C PRO A 414 28.89 11.98 10.99
N PRO A 415 29.16 10.75 11.45
CA PRO A 415 28.18 9.78 11.97
C PRO A 415 27.42 10.23 13.24
N SER A 416 27.32 11.52 13.51
CA SER A 416 27.05 12.12 14.81
C SER A 416 25.61 12.03 15.29
N SER A 417 24.82 11.02 14.88
CA SER A 417 23.49 10.78 15.46
C SER A 417 23.00 9.31 15.46
N TYR A 418 23.87 8.32 15.23
CA TYR A 418 23.53 6.89 15.33
C TYR A 418 23.49 6.40 16.79
N ASN A 419 22.54 6.93 17.57
CA ASN A 419 22.38 6.58 18.97
C ASN A 419 21.46 5.37 19.22
N ASP A 420 20.85 4.80 18.18
CA ASP A 420 19.98 3.62 18.31
C ASP A 420 20.64 2.34 17.78
N ASP A 421 20.29 1.22 18.40
CA ASP A 421 20.84 -0.10 18.10
C ASP A 421 20.53 -0.58 16.67
N VAL A 422 19.37 -0.20 16.11
CA VAL A 422 19.00 -0.60 14.74
C VAL A 422 19.96 0.02 13.75
N SER A 423 20.32 1.29 13.96
CA SER A 423 21.25 1.96 13.06
C SER A 423 22.65 1.39 13.10
N ARG A 424 23.13 1.06 14.30
CA ARG A 424 24.43 0.42 14.49
C ARG A 424 24.46 -0.98 13.88
N LEU A 425 23.35 -1.72 14.01
CA LEU A 425 23.19 -3.05 13.43
C LEU A 425 23.31 -3.02 11.90
N VAL A 426 22.53 -2.18 11.21
CA VAL A 426 22.55 -2.11 9.73
C VAL A 426 23.92 -1.69 9.20
N LEU A 427 24.59 -0.75 9.87
CA LEU A 427 25.96 -0.36 9.51
C LEU A 427 26.95 -1.52 9.70
N GLY A 428 26.87 -2.24 10.82
CA GLY A 428 27.71 -3.41 11.09
C GLY A 428 27.53 -4.50 10.03
N LEU A 429 26.28 -4.80 9.67
CA LEU A 429 25.94 -5.78 8.65
C LEU A 429 26.42 -5.39 7.25
N SER A 430 26.22 -4.12 6.86
CA SER A 430 26.74 -3.62 5.59
C SER A 430 28.26 -3.70 5.51
N LYS A 431 28.99 -3.60 6.64
CA LYS A 431 30.45 -3.76 6.66
C LYS A 431 30.88 -5.22 6.65
N MET A 432 30.21 -6.09 7.41
CA MET A 432 30.49 -7.53 7.46
C MET A 432 30.35 -8.17 6.07
N HIS A 433 29.32 -7.79 5.32
CA HIS A 433 29.16 -8.24 3.93
C HIS A 433 30.32 -7.78 3.02
N ARG A 434 30.91 -6.60 3.28
CA ARG A 434 32.06 -6.08 2.53
C ARG A 434 33.39 -6.69 2.96
N SER A 435 33.54 -7.14 4.21
CA SER A 435 34.80 -7.72 4.71
C SER A 435 35.13 -9.10 4.15
N GLU A 436 34.20 -9.72 3.42
CA GLU A 436 34.52 -10.88 2.57
C GLU A 436 35.41 -10.49 1.36
N GLU A 437 35.60 -9.19 1.10
CA GLU A 437 36.60 -8.66 0.16
C GLU A 437 37.94 -8.31 0.87
N PRO A 438 39.10 -8.66 0.29
CA PRO A 438 40.39 -8.36 0.90
C PRO A 438 40.64 -6.83 0.98
N GLY A 439 40.74 -6.28 2.19
CA GLY A 439 41.31 -4.93 2.43
C GLY A 439 40.41 -3.88 3.06
N PHE A 440 39.17 -4.18 3.45
CA PHE A 440 38.30 -3.23 4.15
C PHE A 440 38.41 -3.33 5.68
N PRO A 441 38.79 -2.25 6.39
CA PRO A 441 38.77 -2.23 7.85
C PRO A 441 37.33 -2.12 8.38
N LEU A 442 36.94 -3.05 9.25
CA LEU A 442 35.69 -2.99 10.01
C LEU A 442 35.81 -1.91 11.09
N ALA A 443 35.14 -0.76 10.92
CA ALA A 443 35.05 0.21 12.01
C ALA A 443 34.05 -0.26 13.07
N GLU A 444 34.49 -0.25 14.34
CA GLU A 444 33.79 -0.80 15.50
C GLU A 444 32.43 -0.11 15.76
N PRO A 445 31.35 -0.86 16.03
CA PRO A 445 30.21 -0.31 16.73
C PRO A 445 30.61 -0.11 18.21
N GLU A 446 30.79 1.14 18.63
CA GLU A 446 31.08 1.48 20.04
C GLU A 446 29.85 1.21 20.93
N SER A 447 29.92 0.18 21.78
CA SER A 447 29.05 0.05 22.95
C SER A 447 29.78 -0.74 24.05
N ASP A 448 29.99 -0.07 25.18
CA ASP A 448 30.48 -0.68 26.44
C ASP A 448 29.33 -1.12 27.36
N ALA A 449 28.07 -0.91 26.95
CA ALA A 449 26.89 -1.24 27.74
C ALA A 449 26.39 -2.66 27.42
N GLU A 450 26.01 -3.41 28.46
CA GLU A 450 25.38 -4.73 28.28
C GLU A 450 24.14 -4.62 27.37
N PRO A 451 23.96 -5.55 26.41
CA PRO A 451 22.81 -5.51 25.52
C PRO A 451 21.49 -5.73 26.28
N SER A 452 20.62 -4.73 26.26
CA SER A 452 19.26 -4.79 26.84
C SER A 452 18.16 -5.02 25.80
N SER A 453 18.54 -5.08 24.53
CA SER A 453 17.68 -5.24 23.36
C SER A 453 18.17 -6.38 22.47
N ILE A 454 17.29 -6.92 21.64
CA ILE A 454 17.67 -7.97 20.67
C ILE A 454 18.64 -7.44 19.61
N PHE A 455 18.52 -6.17 19.25
CA PHE A 455 19.43 -5.52 18.31
C PHE A 455 20.82 -5.34 18.92
N GLY A 456 20.92 -5.02 20.21
CA GLY A 456 22.19 -5.02 20.94
C GLY A 456 22.85 -6.40 20.95
N ALA A 457 22.08 -7.46 21.18
CA ALA A 457 22.60 -8.84 21.11
C ALA A 457 23.11 -9.17 19.69
N ALA A 458 22.40 -8.74 18.66
CA ALA A 458 22.81 -8.92 17.27
C ALA A 458 24.07 -8.12 16.90
N ILE A 459 24.26 -6.92 17.45
CA ILE A 459 25.50 -6.14 17.29
C ILE A 459 26.70 -6.91 17.85
N GLU A 460 26.57 -7.48 19.04
CA GLU A 460 27.65 -8.29 19.65
C GLU A 460 27.96 -9.54 18.81
N GLU A 461 26.94 -10.22 18.29
CA GLU A 461 27.15 -11.35 17.38
C GLU A 461 27.87 -10.93 16.08
N ILE A 462 27.58 -9.75 15.54
CA ILE A 462 28.35 -9.20 14.40
C ILE A 462 29.80 -8.95 14.78
N ARG A 463 30.07 -8.37 15.96
CA ARG A 463 31.45 -8.13 16.43
C ARG A 463 32.24 -9.43 16.52
N PHE A 464 31.60 -10.49 17.02
CA PHE A 464 32.20 -11.83 17.04
C PHE A 464 32.49 -12.35 15.64
N ARG A 465 31.51 -12.37 14.74
CA ARG A 465 31.68 -12.88 13.36
C ARG A 465 32.68 -12.08 12.55
N ALA A 466 32.82 -10.79 12.85
CA ALA A 466 33.81 -9.89 12.27
C ALA A 466 35.23 -10.10 12.84
N GLY A 467 35.42 -10.99 13.82
CA GLY A 467 36.70 -11.24 14.46
C GLY A 467 37.19 -10.09 15.35
N LEU A 468 36.29 -9.18 15.76
CA LEU A 468 36.63 -8.00 16.57
C LEU A 468 36.74 -8.34 18.06
N SER A 469 36.02 -9.36 18.53
CA SER A 469 36.00 -9.80 19.94
C SER A 469 35.52 -11.24 20.05
N GLU A 470 36.33 -12.12 20.65
CA GLU A 470 35.93 -13.52 20.90
C GLU A 470 34.85 -13.63 21.98
N ASP A 471 34.85 -12.72 22.96
CA ASP A 471 33.89 -12.73 24.09
C ASP A 471 32.47 -12.28 23.65
N SER A 472 32.36 -11.56 22.54
CA SER A 472 31.08 -10.98 22.09
C SER A 472 30.02 -12.03 21.73
N HIS A 473 30.40 -13.25 21.33
CA HIS A 473 29.42 -14.33 21.12
C HIS A 473 28.74 -14.73 22.43
N THR A 474 29.52 -14.88 23.50
CA THR A 474 29.01 -15.21 24.83
C THR A 474 28.07 -14.12 25.34
N VAL A 475 28.46 -12.85 25.16
CA VAL A 475 27.62 -11.70 25.53
C VAL A 475 26.30 -11.69 24.73
N ALA A 476 26.34 -12.01 23.44
CA ALA A 476 25.14 -12.14 22.61
C ALA A 476 24.23 -13.27 23.10
N LEU A 477 24.78 -14.44 23.43
CA LEU A 477 24.03 -15.59 23.96
C LEU A 477 23.37 -15.28 25.31
N GLU A 478 24.08 -14.62 26.22
CA GLU A 478 23.53 -14.21 27.52
C GLU A 478 22.41 -13.17 27.34
N ALA A 479 22.57 -12.23 26.41
CA ALA A 479 21.55 -11.25 26.11
C ALA A 479 20.27 -11.88 25.56
N ILE A 480 20.35 -12.81 24.60
CA ILE A 480 19.15 -13.47 24.06
C ILE A 480 18.44 -14.32 25.12
N GLU A 481 19.18 -14.97 26.03
CA GLU A 481 18.55 -15.76 27.09
C GLU A 481 17.74 -14.88 28.06
N ARG A 482 18.21 -13.66 28.35
CA ARG A 482 17.41 -12.67 29.13
C ARG A 482 16.15 -12.22 28.39
N LEU A 483 16.19 -12.17 27.06
CA LEU A 483 15.08 -11.76 26.20
C LEU A 483 14.09 -12.89 25.90
N ARG A 484 14.47 -14.14 26.20
CA ARG A 484 13.65 -15.33 25.98
C ARG A 484 12.39 -15.31 26.84
N LEU A 485 11.29 -15.74 26.24
CA LEU A 485 9.98 -15.90 26.85
C LEU A 485 9.72 -17.38 27.19
N PRO A 486 8.80 -17.69 28.12
CA PRO A 486 8.53 -19.06 28.56
C PRO A 486 8.10 -20.03 27.45
N ASP A 487 7.52 -19.50 26.38
CA ASP A 487 7.08 -20.24 25.20
C ASP A 487 8.21 -20.49 24.17
N GLY A 488 9.43 -20.04 24.47
CA GLY A 488 10.59 -20.20 23.60
C GLY A 488 10.76 -19.11 22.54
N THR A 489 9.90 -18.08 22.51
CA THR A 489 10.09 -16.89 21.67
C THR A 489 10.91 -15.82 22.38
N TYR A 490 11.16 -14.71 21.68
CA TYR A 490 11.99 -13.63 22.17
C TYR A 490 11.28 -12.30 22.02
N ARG A 491 11.59 -11.40 22.94
CA ARG A 491 11.05 -10.06 23.01
C ARG A 491 12.07 -9.03 22.53
N MET A 492 11.62 -7.86 22.09
CA MET A 492 12.51 -6.84 21.49
C MET A 492 13.50 -6.24 22.50
N GLY A 493 13.15 -6.18 23.78
CA GLY A 493 13.97 -5.61 24.85
C GLY A 493 13.41 -5.87 26.24
N LEU A 494 14.18 -5.57 27.28
CA LEU A 494 13.80 -5.85 28.68
C LEU A 494 12.76 -4.85 29.27
N GLY A 495 12.45 -3.77 28.55
CA GLY A 495 11.44 -2.78 28.97
C GLY A 495 10.00 -3.30 28.87
N ALA A 496 9.10 -2.72 29.67
CA ALA A 496 7.67 -3.11 29.71
C ALA A 496 6.95 -2.92 28.36
N GLU A 497 7.39 -1.95 27.56
CA GLU A 497 6.86 -1.68 26.21
C GLU A 497 7.28 -2.74 25.18
N SER A 498 8.25 -3.60 25.53
CA SER A 498 8.81 -4.66 24.70
C SER A 498 8.58 -6.04 25.32
N ALA A 499 7.57 -6.21 26.17
CA ALA A 499 7.36 -7.45 26.94
C ALA A 499 6.80 -8.62 26.11
N GLU A 500 6.29 -8.35 24.91
CA GLU A 500 5.65 -9.35 24.06
C GLU A 500 6.61 -10.03 23.07
N ALA A 501 6.17 -11.20 22.60
CA ALA A 501 6.86 -11.98 21.61
C ALA A 501 6.97 -11.22 20.28
N SER A 502 8.15 -11.22 19.68
CA SER A 502 8.41 -10.59 18.39
C SER A 502 8.99 -11.59 17.40
N MET A 503 8.45 -11.56 16.18
CA MET A 503 8.95 -12.33 15.04
C MET A 503 10.41 -11.94 14.74
N THR A 504 10.67 -10.64 14.61
CA THR A 504 12.02 -10.10 14.39
C THR A 504 12.97 -10.53 15.50
N ALA A 505 12.56 -10.40 16.76
CA ALA A 505 13.44 -10.74 17.88
C ALA A 505 13.77 -12.23 17.93
N SER A 506 12.76 -13.06 17.72
CA SER A 506 12.92 -14.51 17.76
C SER A 506 13.82 -15.00 16.64
N ALA A 507 13.70 -14.40 15.46
CA ALA A 507 14.50 -14.77 14.32
C ALA A 507 15.97 -14.30 14.48
N LEU A 508 16.24 -13.13 15.09
CA LEU A 508 17.61 -12.73 15.50
C LEU A 508 18.21 -13.67 16.54
N ALA A 509 17.44 -14.07 17.56
CA ALA A 509 17.93 -14.99 18.57
C ALA A 509 18.27 -16.37 18.01
N LEU A 510 17.50 -16.86 17.03
CA LEU A 510 17.79 -18.09 16.30
C LEU A 510 19.08 -17.96 15.46
N TRP A 511 19.28 -16.81 14.81
CA TRP A 511 20.52 -16.52 14.08
C TRP A 511 21.75 -16.52 14.98
N ILE A 512 21.66 -15.88 16.16
CA ILE A 512 22.73 -15.84 17.17
C ILE A 512 23.01 -17.24 17.73
N SER A 513 21.97 -17.98 18.11
CA SER A 513 22.10 -19.31 18.74
C SER A 513 22.46 -20.43 17.76
N GLY A 514 22.37 -20.21 16.45
CA GLY A 514 22.62 -21.23 15.43
C GLY A 514 21.55 -22.32 15.36
N VAL A 515 20.45 -22.17 16.10
CA VAL A 515 19.39 -23.17 16.19
C VAL A 515 18.46 -23.06 14.98
N LYS A 516 17.94 -24.20 14.51
CA LYS A 516 16.91 -24.23 13.49
C LYS A 516 15.56 -23.94 14.12
N TRP A 517 14.76 -23.18 13.38
CA TRP A 517 13.41 -22.85 13.76
C TRP A 517 12.42 -24.01 13.56
N ASP A 518 11.42 -24.07 14.45
CA ASP A 518 10.26 -24.94 14.33
C ASP A 518 9.02 -24.14 13.84
N PRO A 519 8.53 -24.41 12.61
CA PRO A 519 7.33 -23.76 12.06
C PRO A 519 6.05 -23.99 12.86
N GLU A 520 5.91 -25.12 13.57
CA GLU A 520 4.71 -25.43 14.37
C GLU A 520 4.60 -24.47 15.57
N THR A 521 5.74 -24.14 16.20
CA THR A 521 5.80 -23.21 17.33
C THR A 521 5.18 -21.84 17.01
N TRP A 522 5.44 -21.28 15.82
CA TRP A 522 4.93 -19.95 15.48
C TRP A 522 3.52 -19.91 14.92
N ALA A 523 3.06 -21.01 14.31
CA ALA A 523 1.65 -21.19 14.04
C ALA A 523 0.85 -21.22 15.36
N THR A 524 1.37 -21.93 16.36
CA THR A 524 0.77 -22.02 17.69
C THR A 524 0.73 -20.67 18.42
N LEU A 525 1.75 -19.83 18.20
CA LEU A 525 1.86 -18.49 18.78
C LEU A 525 1.16 -17.40 17.96
N GLY A 526 0.50 -17.75 16.86
CA GLY A 526 -0.31 -16.83 16.06
C GLY A 526 0.49 -15.89 15.16
N PHE A 527 1.82 -16.06 15.04
CA PHE A 527 2.62 -15.32 14.06
C PHE A 527 2.33 -15.78 12.63
N CYS A 528 2.01 -17.07 12.44
CA CYS A 528 1.70 -17.64 11.15
C CYS A 528 0.32 -18.30 11.14
N SER A 529 -0.38 -18.16 10.02
CA SER A 529 -1.62 -18.87 9.71
C SER A 529 -1.51 -19.48 8.31
N PRO A 530 -2.43 -20.36 7.89
CA PRO A 530 -2.47 -20.83 6.49
C PRO A 530 -2.53 -19.68 5.47
N ALA A 531 -3.06 -18.52 5.86
CA ALA A 531 -3.09 -17.31 5.04
C ALA A 531 -1.78 -16.50 5.04
N GLY A 532 -0.74 -16.98 5.72
CA GLY A 532 0.60 -16.38 5.76
C GLY A 532 1.07 -15.96 7.15
N CYS A 533 2.32 -15.49 7.22
CA CYS A 533 2.99 -15.02 8.42
C CYS A 533 2.92 -13.50 8.56
N ARG A 534 2.90 -13.02 9.81
CA ARG A 534 2.70 -11.61 10.17
C ARG A 534 3.50 -11.27 11.41
N GLU A 535 3.96 -10.04 11.49
CA GLU A 535 4.56 -9.50 12.71
C GLU A 535 3.45 -8.99 13.63
N LEU A 536 3.38 -9.51 14.86
CA LEU A 536 2.46 -9.01 15.89
C LEU A 536 3.04 -7.69 16.44
N SER A 537 2.42 -6.55 16.13
CA SER A 537 2.74 -5.27 16.77
C SER A 537 1.66 -4.92 17.79
N LEU A 538 2.09 -4.56 19.00
CA LEU A 538 1.23 -4.09 20.09
C LEU A 538 0.56 -2.73 19.82
N ASP A 539 1.21 -1.88 19.03
CA ASP A 539 0.97 -0.43 19.12
C ASP A 539 0.28 0.19 17.91
N THR A 540 -0.22 -0.63 17.00
CA THR A 540 -1.09 -0.13 15.94
C THR A 540 -2.21 -1.11 15.70
N LYS A 541 -3.43 -0.58 15.54
CA LYS A 541 -4.46 -1.17 14.69
C LYS A 541 -3.98 -1.25 13.21
N ALA A 542 -2.69 -1.47 12.97
CA ALA A 542 -2.14 -1.68 11.65
C ALA A 542 -2.69 -3.01 11.19
N GLU A 543 -3.43 -2.94 10.10
CA GLU A 543 -4.05 -4.08 9.46
C GLU A 543 -3.03 -5.18 9.24
N LYS A 544 -3.51 -6.42 9.33
CA LYS A 544 -2.75 -7.66 9.29
C LYS A 544 -2.15 -7.91 7.90
N LYS A 545 -1.13 -7.14 7.48
CA LYS A 545 -0.55 -7.21 6.13
C LYS A 545 0.47 -8.34 5.99
N LEU A 546 0.44 -9.04 4.87
CA LEU A 546 1.52 -9.93 4.44
C LEU A 546 2.69 -9.09 3.93
N SER A 547 3.85 -9.17 4.58
CA SER A 547 5.08 -8.46 4.17
C SER A 547 6.11 -9.44 3.63
N LEU A 548 6.78 -9.07 2.54
CA LEU A 548 7.94 -9.79 2.00
C LEU A 548 9.04 -9.94 3.05
N THR A 549 9.20 -8.95 3.94
CA THR A 549 10.15 -9.02 5.04
C THR A 549 9.84 -10.23 5.92
N VAL A 550 8.60 -10.34 6.39
CA VAL A 550 8.15 -11.46 7.22
C VAL A 550 8.29 -12.81 6.51
N LEU A 551 7.98 -12.87 5.22
CA LEU A 551 8.16 -14.09 4.42
C LEU A 551 9.63 -14.49 4.26
N ALA A 552 10.51 -13.51 4.03
CA ALA A 552 11.94 -13.71 3.94
C ALA A 552 12.52 -14.20 5.27
N LEU A 553 12.08 -13.63 6.40
CA LEU A 553 12.47 -14.07 7.75
C LEU A 553 12.01 -15.51 8.02
N TYR A 554 10.74 -15.80 7.72
CA TYR A 554 10.17 -17.14 7.85
C TYR A 554 11.01 -18.18 7.11
N ARG A 555 11.32 -17.93 5.83
CA ARG A 555 12.07 -18.88 5.00
C ARG A 555 13.52 -19.02 5.42
N SER A 556 14.16 -17.90 5.75
CA SER A 556 15.52 -17.88 6.30
C SER A 556 15.64 -18.80 7.50
N CYS A 557 14.69 -18.73 8.44
CA CYS A 557 14.76 -19.49 9.68
C CYS A 557 14.48 -21.00 9.55
N GLN A 558 14.02 -21.48 8.38
CA GLN A 558 13.87 -22.92 8.14
C GLN A 558 15.21 -23.68 8.04
N VAL A 559 16.34 -22.97 8.00
CA VAL A 559 17.69 -23.54 8.12
C VAL A 559 18.35 -23.15 9.45
N PRO A 560 19.34 -23.92 9.94
CA PRO A 560 20.07 -23.59 11.18
C PRO A 560 20.63 -22.16 11.14
N GLY A 561 20.46 -21.43 12.25
CA GLY A 561 20.96 -20.06 12.37
C GLY A 561 20.31 -19.07 11.41
N CYS A 562 19.12 -19.38 10.90
CA CYS A 562 18.41 -18.61 9.87
C CYS A 562 19.22 -18.29 8.58
N GLY A 563 20.38 -18.92 8.37
CA GLY A 563 21.29 -18.61 7.25
C GLY A 563 22.14 -17.34 7.46
N GLY A 564 23.23 -17.22 6.68
CA GLY A 564 24.26 -16.19 6.89
C GLY A 564 23.84 -14.74 6.60
N PHE A 565 22.83 -14.53 5.75
CA PHE A 565 22.38 -13.20 5.30
C PHE A 565 21.12 -12.70 6.01
N PHE A 566 20.62 -13.45 7.00
CA PHE A 566 19.38 -13.18 7.71
C PHE A 566 19.25 -11.76 8.30
N PRO A 567 20.29 -11.20 8.96
CA PRO A 567 20.14 -9.89 9.58
C PRO A 567 19.94 -8.73 8.58
N LEU A 568 20.31 -8.94 7.30
CA LEU A 568 20.13 -7.94 6.22
C LEU A 568 18.65 -7.78 5.82
N VAL A 569 17.77 -8.69 6.25
CA VAL A 569 16.33 -8.66 5.93
C VAL A 569 15.54 -7.84 6.97
N ILE A 570 16.07 -7.71 8.19
CA ILE A 570 15.49 -6.96 9.32
C ILE A 570 15.83 -5.48 9.17
#